data_AF-L7CB58-F1
#
_entry.id   AF-L7CB58-F1
#
_cell.length_a   1.000
_cell.length_b   1.000
_cell.length_c   1.000
_cell.angle_alpha   90.00
_cell.angle_beta   90.00
_cell.angle_gamma   90.00
#
_symmetry.space_group_name_H-M   'P 1'
#
loop_
_entity.id
_entity.type
_entity.pdbx_description
1 polymer ?
#
loop_
_entity_poly.entity_id
_entity_poly.type
_entity_poly.pdbx_seq_one_letter_code
_entity_poly.pdbx_strand_id
1 'polypeptide(L)'
;MKHLIALALIACLATTASADDKPEGKKKRAGNRDAGAWMAGNVAKMLEKVELTEDQKEKWNEAKKSFTAQVKDLREEGLTPELMKKRNDAQKEAREAGLKGKELAAKLNEGFSEEEQALFSKQQKAVRSLRASVAGMLTPEQMAALPEQARKQMAAAKERGEGKGKGRGKGKGKKKDA
;
A
#
# COMPACT_ATOMS: atom_id res chain seq x y z
N MET A 1 11.66 -64.22 -3.08
CA MET A 1 10.36 -63.54 -3.16
C MET A 1 10.21 -62.64 -1.93
N LYS A 2 10.02 -61.34 -2.18
CA LYS A 2 9.32 -60.32 -1.37
C LYS A 2 9.29 -60.51 0.16
N HIS A 3 10.16 -59.80 0.87
CA HIS A 3 9.80 -59.22 2.18
C HIS A 3 10.12 -57.73 2.19
N LEU A 4 9.04 -56.97 2.34
CA LEU A 4 8.91 -55.54 2.42
C LEU A 4 8.92 -55.13 3.91
N ILE A 5 9.42 -53.91 4.15
CA ILE A 5 9.17 -53.05 5.33
C ILE A 5 10.12 -53.25 6.53
N ALA A 6 11.01 -52.27 6.72
CA ALA A 6 11.22 -51.62 8.02
C ALA A 6 11.80 -50.21 7.83
N LEU A 7 11.08 -49.23 8.36
CA LEU A 7 11.41 -47.81 8.48
C LEU A 7 12.64 -47.56 9.38
N ALA A 8 13.56 -46.71 8.94
CA ALA A 8 14.49 -45.97 9.80
C ALA A 8 14.81 -44.62 9.11
N LEU A 9 14.10 -43.53 9.41
CA LEU A 9 14.39 -42.52 10.45
C LEU A 9 15.71 -41.75 10.25
N ILE A 10 15.56 -40.55 9.67
CA ILE A 10 16.23 -39.26 10.00
C ILE A 10 17.78 -39.24 10.03
N ALA A 11 18.38 -38.59 9.03
CA ALA A 11 19.63 -37.85 9.23
C ALA A 11 19.70 -36.61 8.32
N CYS A 12 19.56 -35.47 8.98
CA CYS A 12 19.83 -34.08 8.65
C CYS A 12 20.39 -33.71 7.26
N LEU A 13 19.62 -32.81 6.64
CA LEU A 13 19.97 -31.85 5.61
C LEU A 13 21.31 -31.13 5.93
N ALA A 14 22.38 -31.48 5.22
CA ALA A 14 23.54 -30.61 5.08
C ALA A 14 23.30 -29.64 3.90
N THR A 15 22.35 -28.72 4.06
CA THR A 15 22.28 -27.55 3.17
C THR A 15 23.31 -26.54 3.66
N THR A 16 24.35 -26.33 2.87
CA THR A 16 25.31 -25.24 3.02
C THR A 16 24.55 -23.93 3.22
N ALA A 17 24.64 -23.39 4.43
CA ALA A 17 24.17 -22.07 4.77
C ALA A 17 24.90 -21.05 3.88
N SER A 18 24.25 -20.65 2.80
CA SER A 18 24.55 -19.36 2.16
C SER A 18 23.86 -18.31 3.02
N ALA A 19 24.52 -17.94 4.12
CA ALA A 19 24.20 -16.72 4.84
C ALA A 19 24.55 -15.56 3.90
N ASP A 20 23.52 -15.02 3.27
CA ASP A 20 23.56 -13.80 2.47
C ASP A 20 24.10 -12.68 3.39
N ASP A 21 25.37 -12.37 3.17
CA ASP A 21 26.12 -11.26 3.75
C ASP A 21 25.43 -9.95 3.32
N LYS A 22 24.40 -9.55 4.07
CA LYS A 22 23.73 -8.28 3.86
C LYS A 22 24.60 -7.18 4.46
N PRO A 23 25.10 -6.23 3.65
CA PRO A 23 25.91 -5.14 4.17
C PRO A 23 25.12 -4.35 5.22
N GLU A 24 25.73 -4.23 6.41
CA GLU A 24 25.36 -3.31 7.47
C GLU A 24 25.40 -1.87 6.93
N GLY A 25 24.30 -1.42 6.34
CA GLY A 25 24.30 -0.17 5.57
C GLY A 25 22.92 0.43 5.42
N LYS A 26 22.25 0.71 6.54
CA LYS A 26 21.23 1.78 6.71
C LYS A 26 20.78 1.77 8.15
N LYS A 27 21.08 2.85 8.90
CA LYS A 27 20.50 3.12 10.22
C LYS A 27 19.01 2.77 10.18
N LYS A 28 18.59 1.75 10.94
CA LYS A 28 17.16 1.42 11.14
C LYS A 28 16.49 2.72 11.57
N ARG A 29 15.68 3.30 10.66
CA ARG A 29 14.98 4.55 10.91
C ARG A 29 14.05 4.27 12.09
N ALA A 30 14.42 4.78 13.27
CA ALA A 30 13.73 4.57 14.53
C ALA A 30 12.22 4.67 14.32
N GLY A 31 11.49 3.65 14.78
CA GLY A 31 10.09 3.39 14.50
C GLY A 31 9.08 4.38 15.09
N ASN A 32 9.41 5.67 15.15
CA ASN A 32 8.53 6.68 15.75
C ASN A 32 8.45 8.03 15.02
N ARG A 33 9.09 8.19 13.84
CA ARG A 33 8.85 9.40 13.04
C ARG A 33 7.45 9.32 12.44
N ASP A 34 6.55 10.13 12.97
CA ASP A 34 5.23 10.52 12.46
C ASP A 34 4.89 9.89 11.09
N ALA A 35 4.16 8.76 11.12
CA ALA A 35 3.81 8.06 9.88
C ALA A 35 2.86 8.88 9.01
N GLY A 36 2.06 9.77 9.61
CA GLY A 36 1.21 10.69 8.87
C GLY A 36 2.07 11.65 8.05
N ALA A 37 3.04 12.28 8.68
CA ALA A 37 3.99 13.15 7.99
C ALA A 37 4.83 12.40 6.95
N TRP A 38 5.27 11.17 7.21
CA TRP A 38 6.01 10.36 6.24
C TRP A 38 5.15 10.01 5.01
N MET A 39 3.91 9.58 5.23
CA MET A 39 2.97 9.26 4.14
C MET A 39 2.59 10.50 3.33
N ALA A 40 2.34 11.64 4.00
CA ALA A 40 2.11 12.92 3.33
C ALA A 40 3.35 13.38 2.55
N GLY A 41 4.55 13.13 3.07
CA GLY A 41 5.81 13.41 2.37
C GLY A 41 5.96 12.64 1.06
N ASN A 42 5.44 11.40 0.98
CA ASN A 42 5.41 10.66 -0.28
C ASN A 42 4.45 11.30 -1.30
N VAL A 43 3.38 11.96 -0.84
CA VAL A 43 2.50 12.74 -1.70
C VAL A 43 3.15 14.05 -2.14
N ALA A 44 3.83 14.75 -1.24
CA ALA A 44 4.60 15.95 -1.56
C ALA A 44 5.64 15.69 -2.67
N LYS A 45 6.35 14.55 -2.61
CA LYS A 45 7.30 14.14 -3.66
C LYS A 45 6.68 14.01 -5.04
N MET A 46 5.40 13.64 -5.12
CA MET A 46 4.69 13.58 -6.41
C MET A 46 4.40 14.98 -6.95
N LEU A 47 4.30 15.98 -6.07
CA LEU A 47 4.02 17.38 -6.40
C LEU A 47 5.28 18.18 -6.71
N GLU A 48 6.49 17.66 -6.45
CA GLU A 48 7.76 18.38 -6.67
C GLU A 48 7.96 18.87 -8.11
N LYS A 49 7.34 18.22 -9.10
CA LYS A 49 7.39 18.62 -10.52
C LYS A 49 6.39 19.71 -10.90
N VAL A 50 5.59 20.17 -9.93
CA VAL A 50 4.51 21.11 -10.13
C VAL A 50 4.73 22.30 -9.23
N GLU A 51 4.77 23.49 -9.81
CA GLU A 51 4.79 24.71 -9.03
C GLU A 51 3.39 24.98 -8.48
N LEU A 52 3.26 24.92 -7.14
CA LEU A 52 2.01 25.23 -6.45
C LEU A 52 1.94 26.73 -6.16
N THR A 53 0.77 27.31 -6.41
CA THR A 53 0.46 28.68 -5.98
C THR A 53 0.41 28.76 -4.45
N GLU A 54 0.41 29.97 -3.89
CA GLU A 54 0.30 30.17 -2.44
C GLU A 54 -0.98 29.54 -1.88
N ASP A 55 -2.13 29.80 -2.51
CA ASP A 55 -3.41 29.18 -2.16
C ASP A 55 -3.36 27.65 -2.20
N GLN A 56 -2.67 27.07 -3.17
CA GLN A 56 -2.53 25.61 -3.28
C GLN A 56 -1.61 25.05 -2.20
N LYS A 57 -0.54 25.78 -1.82
CA LYS A 57 0.33 25.42 -0.70
C LYS A 57 -0.43 25.47 0.62
N GLU A 58 -1.31 26.44 0.81
CA GLU A 58 -2.17 26.53 2.00
C GLU A 58 -3.12 25.34 2.08
N LYS A 59 -3.87 25.05 1.01
CA LYS A 59 -4.77 23.88 0.91
C LYS A 59 -4.01 22.56 1.12
N TRP A 60 -2.79 22.45 0.59
CA TRP A 60 -1.92 21.31 0.83
C TRP A 60 -1.56 21.16 2.30
N ASN A 61 -1.18 22.25 2.97
CA ASN A 61 -0.80 22.22 4.38
C ASN A 61 -1.98 21.86 5.29
N GLU A 62 -3.18 22.35 4.99
CA GLU A 62 -4.41 21.98 5.70
C GLU A 62 -4.73 20.49 5.51
N ALA A 63 -4.73 20.01 4.26
CA ALA A 63 -4.97 18.61 3.95
C ALA A 63 -3.93 17.68 4.63
N LYS A 64 -2.66 18.11 4.65
CA LYS A 64 -1.57 17.41 5.34
C LYS A 64 -1.80 17.35 6.85
N LYS A 65 -2.20 18.45 7.49
CA LYS A 65 -2.49 18.50 8.93
C LYS A 65 -3.63 17.54 9.29
N SER A 66 -4.75 17.65 8.57
CA SER A 66 -5.92 16.78 8.75
C SER A 66 -5.56 15.30 8.58
N PHE A 67 -4.86 14.95 7.51
CA PHE A 67 -4.42 13.58 7.27
C PHE A 67 -3.47 13.06 8.36
N THR A 68 -2.54 13.91 8.82
CA THR A 68 -1.59 13.53 9.87
C THR A 68 -2.30 13.24 11.19
N ALA A 69 -3.30 14.06 11.55
CA ALA A 69 -4.17 13.80 12.70
C ALA A 69 -4.94 12.46 12.54
N GLN A 70 -5.59 12.23 11.40
CA GLN A 70 -6.30 10.97 11.14
C GLN A 70 -5.39 9.73 11.26
N VAL A 71 -4.15 9.82 10.79
CA VAL A 71 -3.19 8.71 10.92
C VAL A 71 -2.75 8.51 12.36
N LYS A 72 -2.63 9.59 13.14
CA LYS A 72 -2.35 9.52 14.56
C LYS A 72 -3.50 8.82 15.30
N ASP A 73 -4.74 9.22 15.05
CA ASP A 73 -5.92 8.60 15.66
C ASP A 73 -5.97 7.11 15.31
N LEU A 74 -5.71 6.73 14.05
CA LEU A 74 -5.67 5.32 13.65
C LEU A 74 -4.59 4.51 14.38
N ARG A 75 -3.45 5.14 14.70
CA ARG A 75 -2.41 4.48 15.51
C ARG A 75 -2.86 4.26 16.94
N GLU A 76 -3.55 5.24 17.52
CA GLU A 76 -4.14 5.14 18.86
C GLU A 76 -5.25 4.08 18.89
N GLU A 77 -6.02 3.93 17.80
CA GLU A 77 -7.01 2.86 17.62
C GLU A 77 -6.38 1.46 17.39
N GLY A 78 -5.05 1.34 17.28
CA GLY A 78 -4.37 0.05 17.19
C GLY A 78 -3.68 -0.25 15.85
N LEU A 79 -3.58 0.71 14.92
CA LEU A 79 -2.82 0.55 13.68
C LEU A 79 -1.30 0.66 13.93
N THR A 80 -0.77 -0.32 14.66
CA THR A 80 0.62 -0.32 15.14
C THR A 80 1.63 -0.57 14.01
N PRO A 81 2.91 -0.19 14.19
CA PRO A 81 3.97 -0.52 13.25
C PRO A 81 4.12 -2.04 13.01
N GLU A 82 3.90 -2.85 14.04
CA GLU A 82 3.97 -4.31 13.95
C GLU A 82 2.83 -4.88 13.10
N LEU A 83 1.60 -4.41 13.32
CA LEU A 83 0.44 -4.77 12.51
C LEU A 83 0.62 -4.36 11.04
N MET A 84 1.15 -3.16 10.80
CA MET A 84 1.50 -2.70 9.46
C MET A 84 2.58 -3.57 8.80
N LYS A 85 3.60 -3.99 9.56
CA LYS A 85 4.65 -4.89 9.06
C LYS A 85 4.07 -6.26 8.71
N LYS A 86 3.28 -6.86 9.60
CA LYS A 86 2.59 -8.13 9.37
C LYS A 86 1.75 -8.09 8.08
N ARG A 87 1.03 -7.00 7.85
CA ARG A 87 0.28 -6.80 6.59
C ARG A 87 1.16 -6.68 5.37
N ASN A 88 2.28 -5.95 5.47
CA ASN A 88 3.21 -5.82 4.35
C ASN A 88 3.86 -7.16 3.98
N ASP A 89 4.22 -7.96 4.97
CA ASP A 89 4.81 -9.29 4.77
C ASP A 89 3.78 -10.24 4.13
N ALA A 90 2.55 -10.29 4.67
CA ALA A 90 1.45 -11.05 4.07
C ALA A 90 1.13 -10.61 2.63
N GLN A 91 1.21 -9.30 2.34
CA GLN A 91 1.00 -8.78 0.99
C GLN A 91 2.14 -9.19 0.05
N LYS A 92 3.36 -9.20 0.55
CA LYS A 92 4.53 -9.62 -0.23
C LYS A 92 4.43 -11.11 -0.57
N GLU A 93 4.18 -11.95 0.42
CA GLU A 93 3.98 -13.40 0.24
C GLU A 93 2.84 -13.69 -0.74
N ALA A 94 1.70 -13.02 -0.60
CA ALA A 94 0.58 -13.18 -1.53
C ALA A 94 0.94 -12.81 -2.97
N ARG A 95 1.76 -11.76 -3.17
CA ARG A 95 2.24 -11.36 -4.51
C ARG A 95 3.27 -12.33 -5.06
N GLU A 96 4.16 -12.86 -4.22
CA GLU A 96 5.15 -13.87 -4.60
C GLU A 96 4.47 -15.19 -5.00
N ALA A 97 3.36 -15.53 -4.34
CA ALA A 97 2.46 -16.61 -4.72
C ALA A 97 1.61 -16.31 -5.99
N GLY A 98 1.84 -15.17 -6.64
CA GLY A 98 1.18 -14.78 -7.89
C GLY A 98 -0.24 -14.24 -7.73
N LEU A 99 -0.76 -14.12 -6.50
CA LEU A 99 -2.12 -13.65 -6.25
C LEU A 99 -2.27 -12.18 -6.61
N LYS A 100 -3.36 -11.84 -7.31
CA LYS A 100 -3.64 -10.48 -7.79
C LYS A 100 -5.08 -10.07 -7.52
N GLY A 101 -5.30 -8.76 -7.47
CA GLY A 101 -6.65 -8.18 -7.39
C GLY A 101 -7.47 -8.71 -6.21
N LYS A 102 -8.58 -9.39 -6.51
CA LYS A 102 -9.51 -9.92 -5.51
C LYS A 102 -8.92 -11.06 -4.68
N GLU A 103 -8.10 -11.92 -5.28
CA GLU A 103 -7.50 -13.07 -4.59
C GLU A 103 -6.51 -12.61 -3.52
N LEU A 104 -5.70 -11.60 -3.85
CA LEU A 104 -4.80 -10.97 -2.89
C LEU A 104 -5.59 -10.30 -1.75
N ALA A 105 -6.71 -9.66 -2.05
CA ALA A 105 -7.55 -9.04 -1.02
C ALA A 105 -8.16 -10.09 -0.08
N ALA A 106 -8.67 -11.20 -0.62
CA ALA A 106 -9.19 -12.31 0.17
C ALA A 106 -8.10 -12.92 1.06
N LYS A 107 -6.93 -13.25 0.49
CA LYS A 107 -5.79 -13.82 1.23
C LYS A 107 -5.34 -12.92 2.38
N LEU A 108 -5.34 -11.61 2.15
CA LEU A 108 -5.02 -10.64 3.20
C LEU A 108 -6.08 -10.64 4.28
N ASN A 109 -7.37 -10.59 3.94
CA ASN A 109 -8.45 -10.54 4.94
C ASN A 109 -8.46 -11.77 5.86
N GLU A 110 -8.12 -12.96 5.36
CA GLU A 110 -7.99 -14.17 6.19
C GLU A 110 -6.94 -14.04 7.31
N GLY A 111 -5.95 -13.16 7.15
CA GLY A 111 -4.81 -13.04 8.08
C GLY A 111 -5.00 -12.05 9.24
N PHE A 112 -6.15 -11.37 9.30
CA PHE A 112 -6.40 -10.25 10.23
C PHE A 112 -7.83 -10.28 10.77
N SER A 113 -8.03 -9.79 12.00
CA SER A 113 -9.36 -9.64 12.59
C SER A 113 -10.22 -8.62 11.83
N GLU A 114 -11.53 -8.64 12.04
CA GLU A 114 -12.43 -7.64 11.43
C GLU A 114 -12.07 -6.21 11.84
N GLU A 115 -11.63 -6.01 13.09
CA GLU A 115 -11.20 -4.71 13.61
C GLU A 115 -9.91 -4.24 12.93
N GLU A 116 -8.91 -5.13 12.80
CA GLU A 116 -7.66 -4.84 12.08
C GLU A 116 -7.95 -4.49 10.61
N GLN A 117 -8.83 -5.25 9.96
CA GLN A 117 -9.30 -4.98 8.59
C GLN A 117 -10.00 -3.62 8.48
N ALA A 118 -10.79 -3.23 9.48
CA ALA A 118 -11.44 -1.92 9.55
C ALA A 118 -10.40 -0.79 9.68
N LEU A 119 -9.40 -0.93 10.55
CA LEU A 119 -8.30 0.04 10.70
C LEU A 119 -7.55 0.25 9.38
N PHE A 120 -7.22 -0.86 8.71
CA PHE A 120 -6.60 -0.83 7.39
C PHE A 120 -7.47 -0.15 6.34
N SER A 121 -8.78 -0.37 6.39
CA SER A 121 -9.75 0.27 5.48
C SER A 121 -9.87 1.77 5.74
N LYS A 122 -9.90 2.20 7.01
CA LYS A 122 -9.86 3.61 7.41
C LYS A 122 -8.57 4.28 6.94
N GLN A 123 -7.41 3.64 7.14
CA GLN A 123 -6.13 4.16 6.64
C GLN A 123 -6.13 4.34 5.12
N GLN A 124 -6.60 3.35 4.37
CA GLN A 124 -6.72 3.45 2.91
C GLN A 124 -7.70 4.55 2.49
N LYS A 125 -8.78 4.77 3.25
CA LYS A 125 -9.72 5.87 3.01
C LYS A 125 -9.05 7.23 3.27
N ALA A 126 -8.31 7.39 4.36
CA ALA A 126 -7.56 8.61 4.67
C ALA A 126 -6.54 8.96 3.55
N VAL A 127 -5.75 7.99 3.10
CA VAL A 127 -4.80 8.18 1.98
C VAL A 127 -5.52 8.56 0.68
N ARG A 128 -6.66 7.92 0.39
CA ARG A 128 -7.48 8.26 -0.78
C ARG A 128 -8.05 9.67 -0.68
N SER A 129 -8.53 10.07 0.49
CA SER A 129 -9.06 11.41 0.75
C SER A 129 -7.99 12.46 0.52
N LEU A 130 -6.79 12.28 1.09
CA LEU A 130 -5.66 13.18 0.87
C LEU A 130 -5.36 13.35 -0.62
N ARG A 131 -5.31 12.24 -1.37
CA ARG A 131 -5.10 12.28 -2.84
C ARG A 131 -6.24 12.98 -3.58
N ALA A 132 -7.49 12.77 -3.18
CA ALA A 132 -8.63 13.44 -3.79
C ALA A 132 -8.60 14.96 -3.53
N SER A 133 -8.26 15.39 -2.31
CA SER A 133 -8.07 16.82 -1.97
C SER A 133 -6.97 17.45 -2.81
N VAL A 134 -5.83 16.75 -2.96
CA VAL A 134 -4.74 17.19 -3.84
C VAL A 134 -5.19 17.25 -5.30
N ALA A 135 -5.88 16.24 -5.80
CA ALA A 135 -6.39 16.25 -7.17
C ALA A 135 -7.41 17.38 -7.42
N GLY A 136 -8.15 17.80 -6.39
CA GLY A 136 -9.13 18.88 -6.45
C GLY A 136 -8.52 20.28 -6.45
N MET A 137 -7.32 20.47 -5.87
CA MET A 137 -6.67 21.78 -5.82
C MET A 137 -5.77 22.07 -7.04
N LEU A 138 -5.34 21.03 -7.77
CA LEU A 138 -4.47 21.17 -8.94
C LEU A 138 -5.25 21.55 -10.20
N THR A 139 -4.65 22.37 -11.05
CA THR A 139 -5.18 22.66 -12.39
C THR A 139 -5.02 21.45 -13.32
N PRO A 140 -5.75 21.38 -14.45
CA PRO A 140 -5.57 20.32 -15.45
C PRO A 140 -4.13 20.22 -15.97
N GLU A 141 -3.46 21.35 -16.18
CA GLU A 141 -2.07 21.43 -16.63
C GLU A 141 -1.12 20.88 -15.58
N GLN A 142 -1.30 21.28 -14.32
CA GLN A 142 -0.53 20.75 -13.19
C GLN A 142 -0.73 19.24 -13.00
N MET A 143 -1.96 18.75 -13.15
CA MET A 143 -2.29 17.31 -13.13
C MET A 143 -1.62 16.53 -14.28
N ALA A 144 -1.48 17.15 -15.45
CA ALA A 144 -0.81 16.54 -16.60
C ALA A 144 0.72 16.48 -16.42
N ALA A 145 1.31 17.45 -15.71
CA ALA A 145 2.73 17.51 -15.38
C ALA A 145 3.18 16.50 -14.31
N LEU A 146 2.22 15.92 -13.56
CA LEU A 146 2.53 14.87 -12.58
C LEU A 146 3.11 13.61 -13.25
N PRO A 147 3.98 12.86 -12.55
CA PRO A 147 4.41 11.54 -13.00
C PRO A 147 3.21 10.63 -13.32
N GLU A 148 3.33 9.76 -14.32
CA GLU A 148 2.21 8.94 -14.81
C GLU A 148 1.51 8.16 -13.68
N GLN A 149 2.29 7.60 -12.76
CA GLN A 149 1.79 6.87 -11.60
C GLN A 149 1.01 7.79 -10.65
N ALA A 150 1.49 9.01 -10.40
CA ALA A 150 0.81 9.99 -9.56
C ALA A 150 -0.51 10.43 -10.21
N ARG A 151 -0.49 10.75 -11.51
CA ARG A 151 -1.69 11.11 -12.28
C ARG A 151 -2.76 10.01 -12.20
N LYS A 152 -2.39 8.74 -12.39
CA LYS A 152 -3.29 7.59 -12.26
C LYS A 152 -3.88 7.49 -10.85
N GLN A 153 -3.07 7.68 -9.81
CA GLN A 153 -3.53 7.61 -8.42
C GLN A 153 -4.48 8.76 -8.05
N MET A 154 -4.18 9.98 -8.49
CA MET A 154 -4.99 11.17 -8.25
C MET A 154 -6.34 11.09 -8.99
N ALA A 155 -6.33 10.69 -10.27
CA ALA A 155 -7.55 10.49 -11.05
C ALA A 155 -8.45 9.41 -10.42
N ALA A 156 -7.89 8.26 -10.05
CA ALA A 156 -8.65 7.18 -9.42
C ALA A 156 -9.19 7.56 -8.03
N ALA A 157 -8.52 8.47 -7.31
CA ALA A 157 -9.01 8.99 -6.04
C ALA A 157 -10.19 9.95 -6.24
N LYS A 158 -10.10 10.85 -7.24
CA LYS A 158 -11.17 11.78 -7.60
C LYS A 158 -12.46 11.04 -8.02
N GLU A 159 -12.36 10.08 -8.95
CA GLU A 159 -13.52 9.33 -9.45
C GLU A 159 -14.24 8.52 -8.35
N ARG A 160 -13.50 8.02 -7.35
CA ARG A 160 -14.07 7.25 -6.23
C ARG A 160 -14.61 8.13 -5.10
N GLY A 161 -14.10 9.35 -4.95
CA GLY A 161 -14.63 10.34 -4.01
C GLY A 161 -15.97 10.91 -4.45
N GLU A 162 -16.22 11.01 -5.76
CA GLU A 162 -17.46 11.51 -6.37
C GLU A 162 -18.58 10.45 -6.48
N GLY A 163 -18.49 9.32 -5.75
CA GLY A 163 -19.54 8.29 -5.72
C GLY A 163 -19.67 7.44 -7.00
N LYS A 164 -18.87 7.69 -8.06
CA LYS A 164 -18.86 6.91 -9.31
C LYS A 164 -18.05 5.61 -9.24
N GLY A 165 -17.87 5.06 -8.04
CA GLY A 165 -17.08 3.86 -7.75
C GLY A 165 -17.82 2.54 -7.96
N LYS A 166 -18.63 2.37 -9.01
CA LYS A 166 -19.11 1.04 -9.44
C LYS A 166 -18.78 0.83 -10.92
N GLY A 167 -17.90 -0.14 -11.19
CA GLY A 167 -17.83 -0.80 -12.50
C GLY A 167 -16.81 -0.22 -13.49
N ARG A 168 -15.52 -0.44 -13.26
CA ARG A 168 -14.58 -0.57 -14.39
C ARG A 168 -13.49 -1.58 -14.08
N GLY A 169 -13.83 -2.82 -14.43
CA GLY A 169 -12.98 -4.00 -14.36
C GLY A 169 -13.60 -5.19 -15.10
N LYS A 170 -14.37 -4.95 -16.19
CA LYS A 170 -14.52 -5.96 -17.25
C LYS A 170 -13.23 -5.92 -18.04
N GLY A 171 -12.48 -7.01 -18.00
CA GLY A 171 -11.28 -7.21 -18.79
C GLY A 171 -11.55 -6.91 -20.26
N LYS A 172 -10.61 -6.21 -20.88
CA LYS A 172 -10.51 -6.07 -22.33
C LYS A 172 -10.60 -7.44 -22.99
N GLY A 173 -11.38 -7.51 -24.07
CA GLY A 173 -11.67 -8.74 -24.79
C GLY A 173 -10.42 -9.44 -25.31
N LYS A 174 -10.35 -10.75 -25.05
CA LYS A 174 -9.88 -11.68 -26.07
C LYS A 174 -11.05 -11.88 -27.03
N LYS A 175 -10.98 -11.23 -28.20
CA LYS A 175 -11.61 -11.79 -29.40
C LYS A 175 -11.02 -13.19 -29.58
N LYS A 176 -11.87 -14.21 -29.45
CA LYS A 176 -11.63 -15.48 -30.13
C LYS A 176 -12.08 -15.24 -31.57
N ASP A 177 -11.12 -14.99 -32.43
CA ASP A 177 -11.23 -15.28 -33.86
C ASP A 177 -10.13 -16.31 -34.16
N ALA A 178 -10.50 -17.34 -34.94
CA ALA A 178 -9.82 -18.61 -35.21
C ALA A 178 -10.05 -19.74 -34.18
#